data_AF-A0A0R3N5Q1-F1
#
_entry.id   AF-A0A0R3N5Q1-F1
#
_cell.length_a   1.000
_cell.length_b   1.000
_cell.length_c   1.000
_cell.angle_alpha   90.00
_cell.angle_beta   90.00
_cell.angle_gamma   90.00
#
_symmetry.space_group_name_H-M   'P 1'
#
loop_
_entity.id
_entity.type
_entity.pdbx_description
1 polymer ?
#
loop_
_entity_poly.entity_id
_entity_poly.type
_entity_poly.pdbx_seq_one_letter_code
_entity_poly.pdbx_strand_id
1 'polypeptide(L)'
;MDTPLMTVDQIEEQIGAARERLAVLDQQAQSFALPAVAGDQDAAASLARINADVRQITADVSVLARAKLTIEQQQMKASEAEVTAYHLRHFEIAQDHAAAIVKLASRADDLVAQFKAVFAEMSATERKIWKALREASAPPSDAVVGRKNLGQFAIASLTAFTTGIDRYGQTRAVADVAAKAWADLLKSDDI
;
A
#
# COMPACT_ATOMS: atom_id res chain seq x y z
N MET A 1 5.38 32.61 -19.87
CA MET A 1 3.92 32.75 -19.80
C MET A 1 3.35 31.44 -20.30
N ASP A 2 2.88 30.58 -19.39
CA ASP A 2 2.21 29.35 -19.77
C ASP A 2 0.83 29.71 -20.32
N THR A 3 0.69 29.64 -21.64
CA THR A 3 -0.63 29.62 -22.27
C THR A 3 -1.33 28.37 -21.75
N PRO A 4 -2.50 28.46 -21.11
CA PRO A 4 -3.19 27.29 -20.60
C PRO A 4 -3.42 26.30 -21.75
N LEU A 5 -2.86 25.10 -21.62
CA LEU A 5 -3.04 24.01 -22.58
C LEU A 5 -4.54 23.66 -22.62
N MET A 6 -5.16 23.78 -23.79
CA MET A 6 -6.54 23.35 -24.00
C MET A 6 -6.70 21.87 -23.66
N THR A 7 -7.81 21.51 -23.02
CA THR A 7 -8.17 20.11 -22.76
C THR A 7 -8.68 19.42 -24.03
N VAL A 8 -8.69 18.08 -24.04
CA VAL A 8 -9.26 17.30 -25.16
C VAL A 8 -10.71 17.72 -25.43
N ASP A 9 -11.52 17.87 -24.38
CA ASP A 9 -12.93 18.29 -24.48
C ASP A 9 -13.07 19.67 -25.12
N GLN A 10 -12.21 20.63 -24.77
CA GLN A 10 -12.20 21.96 -25.36
C GLN A 10 -11.81 21.93 -26.85
N ILE A 11 -10.89 21.04 -27.23
CA ILE A 11 -10.51 20.86 -28.64
C ILE A 11 -11.65 20.21 -29.43
N GLU A 12 -12.35 19.24 -28.85
CA GLU A 12 -13.52 18.64 -29.47
C GLU A 12 -14.66 19.64 -29.69
N GLU A 13 -14.93 20.49 -28.69
CA GLU A 13 -15.92 21.56 -28.79
C GLU A 13 -15.57 22.54 -29.92
N GLN A 14 -14.31 22.96 -30.03
CA GLN A 14 -13.86 23.84 -31.11
C GLN A 14 -13.91 23.18 -32.49
N ILE A 15 -13.57 21.89 -32.60
CA ILE A 15 -13.72 21.13 -33.85
C ILE A 15 -15.20 21.04 -34.23
N GLY A 16 -16.09 20.80 -33.26
CA GLY A 16 -17.54 20.77 -33.46
C GLY A 16 -18.07 22.09 -34.00
N ALA A 17 -17.77 23.20 -33.32
CA ALA A 17 -18.16 24.55 -33.75
C ALA A 17 -17.59 24.91 -35.13
N ALA A 18 -16.35 24.54 -35.42
CA ALA A 18 -15.73 24.77 -36.72
C ALA A 18 -16.44 23.99 -37.85
N ARG A 19 -16.87 22.74 -37.59
CA ARG A 19 -17.63 21.92 -38.54
C ARG A 19 -19.03 22.47 -38.78
N GLU A 20 -19.71 22.94 -37.75
CA GLU A 20 -21.01 23.62 -37.90
C GLU A 20 -20.87 24.86 -38.78
N ARG A 21 -19.82 25.66 -38.55
CA ARG A 21 -19.54 26.84 -39.37
C ARG A 21 -19.22 26.50 -40.82
N LEU A 22 -18.47 25.41 -41.07
CA LEU A 22 -18.23 24.91 -42.43
C LEU A 22 -19.54 24.56 -43.14
N ALA A 23 -20.46 23.86 -42.46
CA ALA A 23 -21.75 23.50 -43.05
C ALA A 23 -22.58 24.74 -43.46
N VAL A 24 -22.57 25.79 -42.64
CA VAL A 24 -23.22 27.07 -42.96
C VAL A 24 -22.57 27.76 -44.16
N LEU A 25 -21.23 27.81 -44.20
CA LEU A 25 -20.48 28.42 -45.29
C LEU A 25 -20.67 27.66 -46.61
N ASP A 26 -20.75 26.32 -46.59
CA ASP A 26 -21.02 25.51 -47.77
C ASP A 26 -22.42 25.78 -48.34
N GLN A 27 -23.43 25.93 -47.47
CA GLN A 27 -24.78 26.30 -47.90
C GLN A 27 -24.80 27.70 -48.54
N GLN A 28 -24.06 28.65 -47.96
CA GLN A 28 -23.93 30.01 -48.53
C GLN A 28 -23.14 29.99 -49.85
N ALA A 29 -22.09 29.18 -49.97
CA ALA A 29 -21.35 29.04 -51.22
C ALA A 29 -22.25 28.56 -52.36
N GLN A 30 -23.15 27.60 -52.08
CA GLN A 30 -24.12 27.09 -53.05
C GLN A 30 -25.09 28.16 -53.56
N SER A 31 -25.54 29.09 -52.69
CA SER A 31 -26.47 30.15 -53.10
C SER A 31 -25.81 31.22 -53.98
N PHE A 32 -24.50 31.47 -53.80
CA PHE A 32 -23.73 32.41 -54.61
C PHE A 32 -23.08 31.80 -55.86
N ALA A 33 -23.02 30.47 -55.98
CA ALA A 33 -22.34 29.78 -57.08
C ALA A 33 -22.96 30.08 -58.46
N LEU A 34 -24.29 30.00 -58.60
CA LEU A 34 -24.98 30.23 -59.86
C LEU A 34 -24.90 31.71 -60.32
N PRO A 35 -25.20 32.71 -59.48
CA PRO A 35 -25.06 34.12 -59.85
C PRO A 35 -23.63 34.53 -60.20
N ALA A 36 -22.63 34.03 -59.46
CA ALA A 36 -21.22 34.31 -59.73
C ALA A 36 -20.78 33.83 -61.12
N VAL A 37 -21.24 32.65 -61.54
CA VAL A 37 -20.96 32.11 -62.89
C VAL A 37 -21.74 32.86 -63.97
N ALA A 38 -22.91 33.41 -63.65
CA ALA A 38 -23.70 34.24 -64.56
C ALA A 38 -23.14 35.65 -64.77
N GLY A 39 -22.04 36.01 -64.10
CA GLY A 39 -21.33 37.29 -64.28
C GLY A 39 -21.64 38.37 -63.25
N ASP A 40 -22.36 38.04 -62.17
CA ASP A 40 -22.55 38.95 -61.04
C ASP A 40 -21.24 39.07 -60.24
N GLN A 41 -20.66 40.28 -60.25
CA GLN A 41 -19.38 40.54 -59.60
C GLN A 41 -19.45 40.53 -58.07
N ASP A 42 -20.59 40.91 -57.48
CA ASP A 42 -20.78 40.93 -56.03
C ASP A 42 -20.94 39.50 -55.50
N ALA A 43 -21.62 38.64 -56.25
CA ALA A 43 -21.71 37.21 -55.97
C ALA A 43 -20.34 36.52 -56.08
N ALA A 44 -19.55 36.87 -57.10
CA ALA A 44 -18.19 36.34 -57.26
C ALA A 44 -17.25 36.74 -56.12
N ALA A 45 -17.31 38.00 -55.66
CA ALA A 45 -16.53 38.48 -54.53
C ALA A 45 -16.93 37.78 -53.21
N SER A 46 -18.23 37.60 -52.98
CA SER A 46 -18.76 36.90 -51.80
C SER A 46 -18.35 35.43 -51.78
N LEU A 47 -18.44 34.74 -52.92
CA LEU A 47 -18.00 33.35 -53.06
C LEU A 47 -16.49 33.19 -52.83
N ALA A 48 -15.67 34.12 -53.32
CA ALA A 48 -14.22 34.10 -53.08
C ALA A 48 -13.89 34.23 -51.58
N ARG A 49 -14.60 35.09 -50.85
CA ARG A 49 -14.45 35.25 -49.39
C ARG A 49 -14.87 33.97 -48.64
N ILE A 50 -16.02 33.41 -48.97
CA ILE A 50 -16.50 32.14 -48.37
C ILE A 50 -15.47 31.03 -48.60
N ASN A 51 -14.92 30.91 -49.81
CA ASN A 51 -13.90 29.91 -50.12
C ASN A 51 -12.57 30.14 -49.36
N ALA A 52 -12.23 31.38 -49.03
CA ALA A 52 -11.08 31.68 -48.18
C ALA A 52 -11.35 31.25 -46.74
N ASP A 53 -12.53 31.57 -46.20
CA ASP A 53 -12.95 31.19 -44.86
C ASP A 53 -13.03 29.65 -44.70
N VAL A 54 -13.58 28.94 -45.69
CA VAL A 54 -13.61 27.47 -45.72
C VAL A 54 -12.21 26.88 -45.66
N ARG A 55 -11.25 27.41 -46.43
CA ARG A 55 -9.85 26.94 -46.40
C ARG A 55 -9.21 27.17 -45.05
N GLN A 56 -9.43 28.34 -44.46
CA GLN A 56 -8.89 28.67 -43.14
C GLN A 56 -9.46 27.73 -42.07
N ILE A 57 -10.78 27.59 -41.99
CA ILE A 57 -11.42 26.72 -40.99
C ILE A 57 -11.02 25.25 -41.19
N THR A 58 -10.86 24.80 -42.43
CA THR A 58 -10.38 23.44 -42.73
C THR A 58 -8.95 23.23 -42.21
N ALA A 59 -8.08 24.22 -42.39
CA ALA A 59 -6.72 24.18 -41.85
C ALA A 59 -6.72 24.16 -40.32
N ASP A 60 -7.56 24.99 -39.69
CA ASP A 60 -7.71 25.06 -38.23
C ASP A 60 -8.21 23.73 -37.66
N VAL A 61 -9.22 23.11 -38.27
CA VAL A 61 -9.72 21.78 -37.87
C VAL A 61 -8.62 20.72 -37.99
N SER A 62 -7.79 20.78 -39.03
CA SER A 62 -6.66 19.85 -39.19
C SER A 62 -5.61 20.01 -38.08
N VAL A 63 -5.29 21.25 -37.72
CA VAL A 63 -4.36 21.56 -36.62
C VAL A 63 -4.93 21.10 -35.28
N LEU A 64 -6.20 21.40 -35.00
CA LEU A 64 -6.89 20.98 -33.78
C LEU A 64 -6.95 19.46 -33.66
N ALA A 65 -7.24 18.75 -34.75
CA ALA A 65 -7.26 17.28 -34.76
C ALA A 65 -5.87 16.67 -34.43
N ARG A 66 -4.79 17.26 -34.95
CA ARG A 66 -3.41 16.83 -34.62
C ARG A 66 -3.05 17.16 -33.17
N ALA A 67 -3.46 18.33 -32.68
CA ALA A 67 -3.25 18.73 -31.30
C ALA A 67 -3.97 17.78 -30.33
N LYS A 68 -5.23 17.42 -30.61
CA LYS A 68 -5.99 16.42 -29.86
C LYS A 68 -5.22 15.10 -29.73
N LEU A 69 -4.81 14.53 -30.87
CA LEU A 69 -4.09 13.25 -30.90
C LEU A 69 -2.76 13.32 -30.11
N THR A 70 -2.08 14.45 -30.17
CA THR A 70 -0.84 14.66 -29.41
C THR A 70 -1.10 14.68 -27.90
N ILE A 71 -2.14 15.38 -27.46
CA ILE A 71 -2.52 15.48 -26.05
C ILE A 71 -2.98 14.12 -25.52
N GLU A 72 -3.80 13.38 -26.26
CA GLU A 72 -4.23 12.03 -25.89
C GLU A 72 -3.05 11.08 -25.72
N GLN A 73 -2.08 11.11 -26.65
CA GLN A 73 -0.86 10.31 -26.54
C GLN A 73 -0.01 10.70 -25.33
N GLN A 74 0.08 11.98 -25.01
CA GLN A 74 0.81 12.46 -23.82
C GLN A 74 0.10 12.02 -22.53
N GLN A 75 -1.22 12.11 -22.47
CA GLN A 75 -2.01 11.68 -21.32
C GLN A 75 -1.89 10.17 -21.06
N MET A 76 -1.94 9.34 -22.11
CA MET A 76 -1.72 7.89 -21.98
C MET A 76 -0.32 7.58 -21.45
N LYS A 77 0.72 8.23 -22.00
CA LYS A 77 2.10 8.02 -21.52
C LYS A 77 2.28 8.45 -20.07
N ALA A 78 1.65 9.57 -19.68
CA ALA A 78 1.70 10.06 -18.31
C ALA A 78 1.00 9.09 -17.35
N SER A 79 -0.19 8.60 -17.70
CA SER A 79 -0.92 7.65 -16.86
C SER A 79 -0.20 6.31 -16.72
N GLU A 80 0.39 5.79 -17.80
CA GLU A 80 1.23 4.58 -17.76
C GLU A 80 2.46 4.77 -16.86
N ALA A 81 3.10 5.93 -16.91
CA ALA A 81 4.23 6.27 -16.05
C ALA A 81 3.83 6.37 -14.58
N GLU A 82 2.68 6.97 -14.28
CA GLU A 82 2.12 7.05 -12.92
C GLU A 82 1.82 5.66 -12.34
N VAL A 83 1.16 4.78 -13.11
CA VAL A 83 0.87 3.41 -12.70
C VAL A 83 2.16 2.63 -12.44
N THR A 84 3.15 2.79 -13.32
CA THR A 84 4.46 2.13 -13.16
C THR A 84 5.19 2.61 -11.91
N ALA A 85 5.21 3.93 -11.67
CA ALA A 85 5.80 4.52 -10.47
C ALA A 85 5.09 4.06 -9.19
N TYR A 86 3.75 3.97 -9.22
CA TYR A 86 2.95 3.44 -8.11
C TYR A 86 3.31 1.98 -7.81
N HIS A 87 3.37 1.13 -8.83
CA HIS A 87 3.77 -0.28 -8.67
C HIS A 87 5.18 -0.43 -8.11
N LEU A 88 6.15 0.34 -8.65
CA LEU A 88 7.53 0.29 -8.18
C LEU A 88 7.64 0.68 -6.70
N ARG A 89 6.99 1.78 -6.30
CA ARG A 89 6.96 2.22 -4.90
C ARG A 89 6.37 1.16 -3.97
N HIS A 90 5.25 0.55 -4.35
CA HIS A 90 4.64 -0.49 -3.52
C HIS A 90 5.47 -1.78 -3.48
N PHE A 91 6.19 -2.08 -4.54
CA PHE A 91 7.14 -3.18 -4.56
C PHE A 91 8.32 -2.94 -3.60
N GLU A 92 8.88 -1.73 -3.57
CA GLU A 92 9.92 -1.35 -2.61
C GLU A 92 9.42 -1.45 -1.16
N ILE A 93 8.21 -0.95 -0.87
CA ILE A 93 7.58 -1.11 0.46
C ILE A 93 7.43 -2.59 0.84
N ALA A 94 7.03 -3.44 -0.11
CA ALA A 94 6.93 -4.88 0.12
C ALA A 94 8.30 -5.52 0.40
N GLN A 95 9.36 -5.08 -0.29
CA GLN A 95 10.73 -5.52 -0.03
C GLN A 95 11.20 -5.12 1.38
N ASP A 96 10.91 -3.89 1.81
CA ASP A 96 11.25 -3.42 3.15
C ASP A 96 10.54 -4.23 4.24
N HIS A 97 9.25 -4.51 4.05
CA HIS A 97 8.48 -5.37 4.97
C HIS A 97 8.99 -6.82 4.96
N ALA A 98 9.39 -7.35 3.80
CA ALA A 98 10.01 -8.67 3.70
C ALA A 98 11.36 -8.71 4.44
N ALA A 99 12.18 -7.67 4.32
CA ALA A 99 13.43 -7.56 5.08
C ALA A 99 13.16 -7.48 6.60
N ALA A 100 12.13 -6.73 7.00
CA ALA A 100 11.74 -6.61 8.40
C ALA A 100 11.26 -7.94 8.99
N ILE A 101 10.42 -8.71 8.28
CA ILE A 101 9.91 -9.99 8.79
C ILE A 101 11.03 -11.03 8.93
N VAL A 102 12.03 -11.03 8.03
CA VAL A 102 13.21 -11.89 8.14
C VAL A 102 14.03 -11.55 9.39
N LYS A 103 14.24 -10.26 9.68
CA LYS A 103 14.93 -9.84 10.92
C LYS A 103 14.16 -10.24 12.17
N LEU A 104 12.83 -10.10 12.16
CA LEU A 104 11.98 -10.54 13.28
C LEU A 104 12.03 -12.05 13.48
N ALA A 105 12.05 -12.84 12.40
CA ALA A 105 12.20 -14.29 12.45
C ALA A 105 13.54 -14.70 13.08
N SER A 106 14.66 -14.09 12.64
CA SER A 106 15.98 -14.34 13.24
C SER A 106 15.99 -14.01 14.75
N ARG A 107 15.37 -12.89 15.15
CA ARG A 107 15.24 -12.56 16.58
C ARG A 107 14.39 -13.57 17.34
N ALA A 108 13.35 -14.11 16.72
CA ALA A 108 12.52 -15.16 17.33
C ALA A 108 13.34 -16.44 17.55
N ASP A 109 14.19 -16.83 16.59
CA ASP A 109 15.09 -17.98 16.74
C ASP A 109 16.05 -17.80 17.93
N ASP A 110 16.64 -16.61 18.08
CA ASP A 110 17.50 -16.29 19.23
C ASP A 110 16.75 -16.38 20.57
N LEU A 111 15.51 -15.86 20.62
CA LEU A 111 14.67 -15.94 21.81
C LEU A 111 14.29 -17.40 22.14
N VAL A 112 14.01 -18.22 21.12
CA VAL A 112 13.74 -19.65 21.30
C VAL A 112 14.98 -20.36 21.85
N ALA A 113 16.18 -20.04 21.36
CA ALA A 113 17.43 -20.60 21.88
C ALA A 113 17.64 -20.22 23.35
N GLN A 114 17.46 -18.93 23.69
CA GLN A 114 17.54 -18.46 25.08
C GLN A 114 16.51 -19.15 25.98
N PHE A 115 15.27 -19.26 25.52
CA PHE A 115 14.21 -19.95 26.27
C PHE A 115 14.55 -21.42 26.53
N LYS A 116 15.09 -22.15 25.54
CA LYS A 116 15.55 -23.53 25.70
C LYS A 116 16.63 -23.66 26.76
N ALA A 117 17.60 -22.73 26.79
CA ALA A 117 18.66 -22.71 27.78
C ALA A 117 18.10 -22.49 29.19
N VAL A 118 17.28 -21.45 29.39
CA VAL A 118 16.63 -21.15 30.66
C VAL A 118 15.75 -22.31 31.14
N PHE A 119 14.98 -22.92 30.23
CA PHE A 119 14.13 -24.08 30.55
C PHE A 119 14.95 -25.27 31.06
N ALA A 120 16.09 -25.56 30.42
CA ALA A 120 16.99 -26.64 30.84
C ALA A 120 17.62 -26.34 32.20
N GLU A 121 18.04 -25.10 32.44
CA GLU A 121 18.59 -24.65 33.72
C GLU A 121 17.56 -24.72 34.85
N MET A 122 16.34 -24.22 34.63
CA MET A 122 15.23 -24.33 35.59
C MET A 122 14.99 -25.78 36.00
N SER A 123 14.90 -26.67 35.01
CA SER A 123 14.68 -28.10 35.24
C SER A 123 15.85 -28.76 35.99
N ALA A 124 17.08 -28.37 35.70
CA ALA A 124 18.27 -28.86 36.38
C ALA A 124 18.32 -28.38 37.84
N THR A 125 18.01 -27.10 38.08
CA THR A 125 17.97 -26.49 39.41
C THR A 125 16.86 -27.11 40.25
N GLU A 126 15.67 -27.30 39.69
CA GLU A 126 14.56 -28.00 40.35
C GLU A 126 15.00 -29.40 40.82
N ARG A 127 15.65 -30.19 39.95
CA ARG A 127 16.18 -31.52 40.33
C ARG A 127 17.23 -31.44 41.44
N LYS A 128 18.10 -30.43 41.43
CA LYS A 128 19.11 -30.22 42.49
C LYS A 128 18.45 -29.91 43.83
N ILE A 129 17.43 -29.06 43.85
CA ILE A 129 16.66 -28.75 45.06
C ILE A 129 16.00 -30.02 45.61
N TRP A 130 15.32 -30.79 44.76
CA TRP A 130 14.70 -32.06 45.15
C TRP A 130 15.71 -33.08 45.69
N LYS A 131 16.88 -33.19 45.08
CA LYS A 131 17.96 -34.05 45.55
C LYS A 131 18.43 -33.62 46.94
N ALA A 132 18.71 -32.33 47.13
CA ALA A 132 19.18 -31.79 48.41
C ALA A 132 18.16 -31.99 49.55
N LEU A 133 16.86 -31.75 49.29
CA LEU A 133 15.80 -31.95 50.27
C LEU A 133 15.61 -33.42 50.64
N ARG A 134 15.80 -34.33 49.68
CA ARG A 134 15.78 -35.78 49.94
C ARG A 134 16.96 -36.20 50.81
N GLU A 135 18.17 -35.71 50.52
CA GLU A 135 19.37 -35.96 51.33
C GLU A 135 19.22 -35.38 52.76
N ALA A 136 18.52 -34.26 52.90
CA ALA A 136 18.18 -33.66 54.19
C ALA A 136 17.01 -34.35 54.92
N SER A 137 16.41 -35.41 54.35
CA SER A 137 15.21 -36.09 54.90
C SER A 137 14.01 -35.15 55.15
N ALA A 138 13.91 -34.07 54.37
CA ALA A 138 12.85 -33.07 54.46
C ALA A 138 12.15 -32.89 53.10
N PRO A 139 11.43 -33.92 52.58
CA PRO A 139 10.80 -33.84 51.29
C PRO A 139 9.71 -32.74 51.30
N PRO A 140 9.70 -31.81 50.33
CA PRO A 140 8.70 -30.77 50.28
C PRO A 140 7.35 -31.35 49.82
N SER A 141 6.25 -30.70 50.19
CA SER A 141 4.90 -31.11 49.77
C SER A 141 4.70 -30.90 48.27
N ASP A 142 4.26 -31.94 47.56
CA ASP A 142 3.94 -31.92 46.12
C ASP A 142 2.67 -31.13 45.76
N ALA A 143 1.87 -30.72 46.75
CA ALA A 143 0.58 -30.05 46.53
C ALA A 143 0.69 -28.57 46.10
N VAL A 144 1.90 -28.00 46.07
CA VAL A 144 2.12 -26.58 45.77
C VAL A 144 2.45 -26.40 44.29
N VAL A 145 1.64 -25.58 43.59
CA VAL A 145 1.85 -25.23 42.19
C VAL A 145 3.22 -24.57 42.00
N GLY A 146 4.00 -25.01 41.01
CA GLY A 146 5.33 -24.49 40.70
C GLY A 146 6.49 -25.19 41.42
N ARG A 147 6.18 -26.09 42.37
CA ARG A 147 7.18 -26.88 43.11
C ARG A 147 7.70 -28.08 42.31
N LYS A 148 6.96 -28.44 41.26
CA LYS A 148 7.37 -29.40 40.25
C LYS A 148 7.02 -28.90 38.86
N ASN A 149 7.86 -29.20 37.88
CA ASN A 149 7.67 -28.88 36.46
C ASN A 149 7.50 -27.38 36.21
N LEU A 150 8.25 -26.52 36.89
CA LEU A 150 8.10 -25.06 36.75
C LEU A 150 8.31 -24.60 35.30
N GLY A 151 9.22 -25.25 34.56
CA GLY A 151 9.41 -24.99 33.13
C GLY A 151 8.16 -25.25 32.29
N GLN A 152 7.33 -26.25 32.64
CA GLN A 152 6.08 -26.52 31.92
C GLN A 152 5.05 -25.40 32.12
N PHE A 153 5.07 -24.74 33.29
CA PHE A 153 4.23 -23.57 33.53
C PHE A 153 4.62 -22.38 32.63
N ALA A 154 5.92 -22.21 32.36
CA ALA A 154 6.40 -21.21 31.39
C ALA A 154 5.90 -21.51 29.96
N ILE A 155 5.94 -22.79 29.54
CA ILE A 155 5.39 -23.22 28.24
C ILE A 155 3.87 -23.01 28.16
N ALA A 156 3.14 -23.32 29.24
CA ALA A 156 1.70 -23.11 29.31
C ALA A 156 1.35 -21.63 29.18
N SER A 157 2.14 -20.74 29.81
CA SER A 157 1.98 -19.29 29.71
C SER A 157 2.22 -18.79 28.27
N LEU A 158 3.28 -19.27 27.60
CA LEU A 158 3.54 -18.96 26.19
C LEU A 158 2.42 -19.48 25.28
N THR A 159 1.93 -20.69 25.53
CA THR A 159 0.80 -21.29 24.78
C THR A 159 -0.49 -20.49 24.97
N ALA A 160 -0.78 -20.04 26.20
CA ALA A 160 -1.95 -19.22 26.49
C ALA A 160 -1.90 -17.88 25.74
N PHE A 161 -0.72 -17.27 25.65
CA PHE A 161 -0.51 -16.06 24.84
C PHE A 161 -0.73 -16.32 23.34
N THR A 162 -0.11 -17.36 22.77
CA THR A 162 -0.20 -17.65 21.32
C THR A 162 -1.59 -18.10 20.87
N THR A 163 -2.35 -18.77 21.74
CA THR A 163 -3.74 -19.16 21.49
C THR A 163 -4.74 -18.03 21.77
N GLY A 164 -4.28 -16.90 22.31
CA GLY A 164 -5.11 -15.75 22.64
C GLY A 164 -6.02 -15.95 23.85
N ILE A 165 -5.76 -16.98 24.66
CA ILE A 165 -6.42 -17.19 25.96
C ILE A 165 -5.98 -16.08 26.93
N ASP A 166 -4.71 -15.67 26.87
CA ASP A 166 -4.16 -14.60 27.70
C ASP A 166 -3.72 -13.39 26.87
N ARG A 167 -4.71 -12.66 26.32
CA ARG A 167 -4.47 -11.43 25.53
C ARG A 167 -4.08 -10.22 26.38
N TYR A 168 -4.33 -10.26 27.68
CA TYR A 168 -4.20 -9.10 28.58
C TYR A 168 -3.20 -9.31 29.72
N GLY A 169 -2.45 -10.41 29.73
CA GLY A 169 -1.44 -10.70 30.76
C GLY A 169 -2.04 -11.01 32.13
N GLN A 170 -3.18 -11.70 32.16
CA GLN A 170 -3.83 -12.14 33.40
C GLN A 170 -3.19 -13.39 34.00
N THR A 171 -2.31 -14.09 33.26
CA THR A 171 -1.57 -15.23 33.81
C THR A 171 -0.50 -14.73 34.77
N ARG A 172 -0.41 -15.36 35.96
CA ARG A 172 0.64 -15.06 36.94
C ARG A 172 2.03 -15.27 36.31
N ALA A 173 2.96 -14.36 36.60
CA ALA A 173 4.33 -14.50 36.13
C ALA A 173 4.96 -15.79 36.68
N VAL A 174 5.77 -16.46 35.85
CA VAL A 174 6.48 -17.69 36.23
C VAL A 174 7.36 -17.44 37.47
N ALA A 175 7.96 -16.25 37.58
CA ALA A 175 8.76 -15.84 38.72
C ALA A 175 7.95 -15.80 40.03
N ASP A 176 6.73 -15.24 40.01
CA ASP A 176 5.86 -15.19 41.20
C ASP A 176 5.45 -16.59 41.66
N VAL A 177 5.19 -17.48 40.70
CA VAL A 177 4.87 -18.88 40.98
C VAL A 177 6.07 -19.59 41.61
N ALA A 178 7.28 -19.36 41.09
CA ALA A 178 8.51 -19.90 41.66
C ALA A 178 8.76 -19.38 43.09
N ALA A 179 8.69 -18.07 43.30
CA ALA A 179 8.91 -17.45 44.61
C ALA A 179 7.94 -18.00 45.66
N LYS A 180 6.66 -18.15 45.31
CA LYS A 180 5.66 -18.75 46.21
C LYS A 180 5.90 -20.24 46.45
N ALA A 181 6.25 -20.99 45.41
CA ALA A 181 6.48 -22.43 45.53
C ALA A 181 7.66 -22.78 46.45
N TRP A 182 8.68 -21.92 46.47
CA TRP A 182 9.92 -22.13 47.19
C TRP A 182 10.12 -21.20 48.39
N ALA A 183 9.08 -20.44 48.77
CA ALA A 183 9.14 -19.46 49.87
C ALA A 183 9.70 -20.04 51.18
N ASP A 184 9.35 -21.28 51.52
CA ASP A 184 9.82 -21.96 52.73
C ASP A 184 11.36 -22.17 52.77
N LEU A 185 12.03 -22.12 51.62
CA LEU A 185 13.48 -22.30 51.47
C LEU A 185 14.23 -20.98 51.24
N LEU A 186 13.53 -19.93 50.81
CA LEU A 186 14.10 -18.61 50.56
C LEU A 186 14.26 -17.89 51.90
N LYS A 187 15.45 -17.32 52.16
CA LYS A 187 15.64 -16.45 53.33
C LYS A 187 15.01 -15.09 53.05
N SER A 188 14.60 -14.40 54.11
CA SER A 188 13.86 -13.13 54.06
C SER A 188 14.56 -12.01 53.26
N ASP A 189 15.86 -12.12 52.99
CA ASP A 189 16.67 -11.14 52.25
C ASP A 189 16.83 -11.44 50.74
N ASP A 190 16.26 -12.54 50.22
CA ASP A 190 16.46 -13.01 48.84
C ASP A 190 15.27 -12.73 47.89
N ILE A 191 14.31 -11.88 48.29
CA ILE A 191 13.13 -11.48 47.47
C ILE A 191 13.14 -9.98 47.21
#